data_AF-A0A3C1ZFV3-F1
#
_entry.id   AF-A0A3C1ZFV3-F1
#
_cell.length_a   1.000
_cell.length_b   1.000
_cell.length_c   1.000
_cell.angle_alpha   90.00
_cell.angle_beta   90.00
_cell.angle_gamma   90.00
#
_symmetry.space_group_name_H-M   'P 1'
#
loop_
_entity.id
_entity.type
_entity.pdbx_description
1 polymer ?
#
loop_
_entity_poly.entity_id
_entity_poly.type
_entity_poly.pdbx_seq_one_letter_code
_entity_poly.pdbx_strand_id
1 'polypeptide(L)'
;MIQTVVKRDGRIVGYNEEKIKAAIRKAMLQTEAGEDEGLIQRIADRIGARGRSQMSVEEIQDQVELELMKSPRKEVARCYINYRHNRSVARRAKTRDIFLEIINAKNNDITRENANMNADTPAGMMMKFASETTKPFVDDYLLSEEVREAVRGNYLHIHDKDYYPTKSLTCVQHPLDSILNHGFVAGHGESRPAKRIETASIIACISMETAQNEMHGGQAIPAFDFYLAPFVRRTFIEELKVLEQVSNQDLSDMYDKPVDDYVVRELDFLQGRERLWQHAINRTACRVHQAMEAFIHNMNTIHSRGGNQVVFSSINYGTDTSAEGRCVIRELLNSTYEGVGNGATAIFPIQIWKKKRGVSYLPTDRNYDLYQLACKVTARRFFPNFVNLDATYNQHELWRADDPKRYVNEVA
;
A
#
# COMPACT_ATOMS: atom_id res chain seq x y z
N MET A 1 4.47 25.90 40.90
CA MET A 1 5.15 26.42 39.69
C MET A 1 5.01 25.40 38.58
N ILE A 2 4.47 25.80 37.44
CA ILE A 2 4.27 24.92 36.28
C ILE A 2 5.63 24.64 35.65
N GLN A 3 5.94 23.35 35.45
CA GLN A 3 7.16 22.90 34.79
C GLN A 3 6.83 22.34 33.40
N THR A 4 5.73 21.60 33.29
CA THR A 4 5.32 20.97 32.03
C THR A 4 3.84 21.21 31.72
N VAL A 5 3.52 21.18 30.42
CA VAL A 5 2.18 21.38 29.90
C VAL A 5 1.75 20.20 29.05
N VAL A 6 0.62 19.58 29.39
CA VAL A 6 -0.04 18.54 28.58
C VAL A 6 -0.84 19.23 27.47
N LYS A 7 -0.38 19.08 26.24
CA LYS A 7 -1.08 19.53 25.03
C LYS A 7 -2.36 18.70 24.83
N ARG A 8 -3.28 19.21 24.00
CA ARG A 8 -4.56 18.55 23.69
C ARG A 8 -4.41 17.19 23.02
N ASP A 9 -3.26 16.94 22.41
CA ASP A 9 -2.86 15.68 21.77
C ASP A 9 -2.11 14.74 22.75
N GLY A 10 -2.05 15.09 24.04
CA GLY A 10 -1.37 14.31 25.07
C GLY A 10 0.13 14.56 25.19
N ARG A 11 0.77 15.32 24.28
CA ARG A 11 2.21 15.62 24.38
C ARG A 11 2.53 16.47 25.60
N ILE A 12 3.62 16.14 26.29
CA ILE A 12 4.13 16.90 27.42
C ILE A 12 5.27 17.79 26.92
N VAL A 13 5.11 19.11 27.05
CA VAL A 13 6.14 20.08 26.67
C VAL A 13 6.54 20.94 27.86
N GLY A 14 7.73 21.54 27.81
CA GLY A 14 8.15 22.53 28.81
C GLY A 14 7.18 23.72 28.87
N TYR A 15 6.93 24.21 30.08
CA TYR A 15 6.15 25.42 30.29
C TYR A 15 6.81 26.62 29.60
N ASN A 16 6.02 27.37 28.83
CA ASN A 16 6.47 28.59 28.17
C ASN A 16 5.43 29.68 28.41
N GLU A 17 5.80 30.62 29.26
CA GLU A 17 4.96 31.74 29.71
C GLU A 17 4.57 32.69 28.56
N GLU A 18 5.45 32.89 27.57
CA GLU A 18 5.19 33.77 26.42
C GLU A 18 3.97 33.33 25.61
N LYS A 19 3.66 32.02 25.59
CA LYS A 19 2.44 31.51 24.94
C LYS A 19 1.16 31.96 25.63
N ILE A 20 1.19 32.15 26.95
CA ILE A 20 0.07 32.68 27.73
C ILE A 20 -0.04 34.19 27.48
N LYS A 21 1.07 34.91 27.55
CA LYS A 21 1.10 36.36 27.29
C LYS A 21 0.57 36.70 25.91
N ALA A 22 1.04 36.00 24.88
CA ALA A 22 0.59 36.20 23.50
C ALA A 22 -0.93 35.95 23.33
N ALA A 23 -1.50 34.98 24.04
CA ALA A 23 -2.93 34.69 23.98
C ALA A 23 -3.77 35.80 24.65
N ILE A 24 -3.32 36.30 25.81
CA ILE A 24 -3.97 37.42 26.51
C ILE A 24 -3.85 38.70 25.70
N ARG A 25 -2.66 39.00 25.17
CA ARG A 25 -2.37 40.16 24.31
C ARG A 25 -3.32 40.22 23.13
N LYS A 26 -3.51 39.10 22.42
CA LYS A 26 -4.46 39.02 21.30
C LYS A 26 -5.89 39.36 21.71
N ALA A 27 -6.32 38.98 22.93
CA ALA A 27 -7.64 39.36 23.43
C ALA A 27 -7.71 40.85 23.82
N MET A 28 -6.65 41.41 24.40
CA MET A 28 -6.58 42.83 24.77
C MET A 28 -6.63 43.76 23.56
N LEU A 29 -5.95 43.40 22.47
CA LEU A 29 -5.94 44.18 21.23
C LEU A 29 -7.32 44.28 20.55
N GLN A 30 -8.29 43.45 20.95
CA GLN A 30 -9.68 43.52 20.48
C GLN A 30 -10.55 44.47 21.31
N THR A 31 -9.98 45.11 22.34
CA THR A 31 -10.69 46.03 23.25
C THR A 31 -10.16 47.45 23.08
N GLU A 32 -11.04 48.46 23.23
CA GLU A 32 -10.71 49.87 23.01
C GLU A 32 -9.58 50.38 23.93
N ALA A 33 -9.48 49.84 25.14
CA ALA A 33 -8.45 50.19 26.12
C ALA A 33 -7.07 49.60 25.79
N GLY A 34 -6.91 48.92 24.65
CA GLY A 34 -5.63 48.47 24.14
C GLY A 34 -4.90 47.48 25.05
N GLU A 35 -3.60 47.35 24.84
CA GLU A 35 -2.74 46.42 25.57
C GLU A 35 -2.32 46.97 26.95
N ASP A 36 -2.31 46.11 27.97
CA ASP A 36 -1.73 46.37 29.29
C ASP A 36 -0.69 45.29 29.60
N GLU A 37 0.55 45.54 29.21
CA GLU A 37 1.66 44.59 29.37
C GLU A 37 1.92 44.27 30.86
N GLY A 38 1.70 45.23 31.76
CA GLY A 38 1.85 45.02 33.20
C GLY A 38 0.78 44.08 33.77
N LEU A 39 -0.44 44.11 33.26
CA LEU A 39 -1.48 43.13 33.62
C LEU A 39 -1.22 41.77 32.97
N ILE A 40 -0.77 41.72 31.72
CA ILE A 40 -0.39 40.48 31.02
C ILE A 40 0.68 39.73 31.82
N GLN A 41 1.77 40.42 32.18
CA GLN A 41 2.87 39.84 32.95
C GLN A 41 2.38 39.32 34.31
N ARG A 42 1.62 40.12 35.06
CA ARG A 42 1.10 39.71 36.38
C ARG A 42 0.19 38.48 36.31
N ILE A 43 -0.65 38.36 35.28
CA ILE A 43 -1.51 37.18 35.11
C ILE A 43 -0.66 35.96 34.78
N ALA A 44 0.29 36.10 33.86
CA ALA A 44 1.17 35.01 33.45
C ALA A 44 2.03 34.49 34.63
N ASP A 45 2.62 35.40 35.42
CA ASP A 45 3.38 35.10 36.64
C ASP A 45 2.54 34.33 37.66
N ARG A 46 1.30 34.77 37.90
CA ARG A 46 0.40 34.12 38.87
C ARG A 46 0.05 32.70 38.44
N ILE A 47 -0.27 32.51 37.16
CA ILE A 47 -0.61 31.20 36.61
C ILE A 47 0.63 30.29 36.68
N GLY A 48 1.79 30.80 36.29
CA GLY A 48 3.07 30.11 36.38
C GLY A 48 3.40 29.68 37.81
N ALA A 49 3.22 30.56 38.80
CA ALA A 49 3.56 30.29 40.20
C ALA A 49 2.57 29.36 40.90
N ARG A 50 1.25 29.60 40.75
CA ARG A 50 0.17 28.87 41.44
C ARG A 50 -0.23 27.56 40.79
N GLY A 51 0.16 27.35 39.53
CA GLY A 51 -0.12 26.12 38.83
C GLY A 51 0.62 24.91 39.41
N ARG A 52 0.03 23.73 39.19
CA ARG A 52 0.63 22.42 39.50
C ARG A 52 1.86 22.19 38.62
N SER A 53 2.75 21.30 39.03
CA SER A 53 3.97 20.98 38.27
C SER A 53 3.69 20.58 36.81
N GLN A 54 2.58 19.87 36.58
CA GLN A 54 2.05 19.55 35.26
C GLN A 54 0.61 20.01 35.15
N MET A 55 0.27 20.73 34.07
CA MET A 55 -1.10 21.18 33.78
C MET A 55 -1.44 20.95 32.31
N SER A 56 -2.70 20.67 32.01
CA SER A 56 -3.18 20.66 30.63
C SER A 56 -3.31 22.08 30.07
N VAL A 57 -3.30 22.20 28.74
CA VAL A 57 -3.61 23.48 28.07
C VAL A 57 -4.96 24.02 28.51
N GLU A 58 -5.93 23.14 28.80
CA GLU A 58 -7.30 23.56 29.10
C GLU A 58 -7.39 24.13 30.51
N GLU A 59 -6.74 23.46 31.47
CA GLU A 59 -6.62 23.99 32.83
C GLU A 59 -5.88 25.33 32.85
N ILE A 60 -4.83 25.50 32.03
CA ILE A 60 -4.15 26.80 31.89
C ILE A 60 -5.10 27.85 31.31
N GLN A 61 -5.87 27.50 30.28
CA GLN A 61 -6.86 28.42 29.68
C GLN A 61 -7.97 28.80 30.68
N ASP A 62 -8.43 27.87 31.50
CA ASP A 62 -9.41 28.11 32.57
C ASP A 62 -8.84 29.06 33.64
N GLN A 63 -7.55 28.92 33.98
CA GLN A 63 -6.88 29.84 34.90
C GLN A 63 -6.71 31.24 34.30
N VAL A 64 -6.38 31.35 33.00
CA VAL A 64 -6.32 32.64 32.31
C VAL A 64 -7.68 33.33 32.35
N GLU A 65 -8.75 32.60 32.06
CA GLU A 65 -10.12 33.10 32.12
C GLU A 65 -10.48 33.61 33.53
N LEU A 66 -10.17 32.81 34.54
CA LEU A 66 -10.47 33.12 35.94
C LEU A 66 -9.67 34.33 36.45
N GLU A 67 -8.39 34.46 36.12
CA GLU A 67 -7.58 35.63 36.50
C GLU A 67 -7.98 36.90 35.72
N LEU A 68 -8.36 36.78 34.45
CA LEU A 68 -8.93 37.90 33.69
C LEU A 68 -10.27 38.37 34.28
N MET A 69 -11.14 37.44 34.70
CA MET A 69 -12.43 37.76 35.35
C MET A 69 -12.26 38.43 36.73
N LYS A 70 -11.17 38.13 37.45
CA LYS A 70 -10.79 38.82 38.69
C LYS A 70 -10.14 40.18 38.46
N SER A 71 -9.65 40.43 37.25
CA SER A 71 -9.00 41.70 36.91
C SER A 71 -10.04 42.81 36.71
N PRO A 72 -9.62 44.09 36.76
CA PRO A 72 -10.49 45.21 36.39
C PRO A 72 -10.96 45.16 34.93
N ARG A 73 -10.19 44.48 34.06
CA ARG A 73 -10.40 44.38 32.60
C ARG A 73 -11.36 43.22 32.24
N LYS A 74 -12.59 43.26 32.75
CA LYS A 74 -13.61 42.20 32.51
C LYS A 74 -14.02 42.09 31.04
N GLU A 75 -13.89 43.18 30.29
CA GLU A 75 -14.08 43.22 28.84
C GLU A 75 -13.07 42.34 28.10
N VAL A 76 -11.80 42.32 28.53
CA VAL A 76 -10.77 41.41 27.97
C VAL A 76 -11.11 39.95 28.28
N ALA A 77 -11.63 39.66 29.48
CA ALA A 77 -12.08 38.33 29.84
C ALA A 77 -13.19 37.84 28.89
N ARG A 78 -14.19 38.68 28.60
CA ARG A 78 -15.24 38.36 27.62
C ARG A 78 -14.68 38.12 26.22
N CYS A 79 -13.74 38.95 25.75
CA CYS A 79 -13.09 38.75 24.45
C CYS A 79 -12.30 37.44 24.39
N TYR A 80 -11.58 37.09 25.45
CA TYR A 80 -10.82 35.85 25.56
C TYR A 80 -11.74 34.61 25.58
N ILE A 81 -12.81 34.63 26.39
CA ILE A 81 -13.83 33.58 26.47
C ILE A 81 -14.51 33.40 25.11
N ASN A 82 -14.95 34.50 24.49
CA ASN A 82 -15.57 34.47 23.18
C ASN A 82 -14.62 33.96 22.11
N TYR A 83 -13.35 34.34 22.12
CA TYR A 83 -12.35 33.81 21.19
C TYR A 83 -12.16 32.29 21.36
N ARG A 84 -12.07 31.80 22.60
CA ARG A 84 -11.97 30.36 22.91
C ARG A 84 -13.24 29.62 22.47
N HIS A 85 -14.42 30.15 22.80
CA HIS A 85 -15.72 29.59 22.43
C HIS A 85 -15.90 29.58 20.92
N ASN A 86 -15.69 30.70 20.23
CA ASN A 86 -15.75 30.82 18.77
C ASN A 86 -14.77 29.87 18.09
N ARG A 87 -13.56 29.68 18.63
CA ARG A 87 -12.59 28.71 18.08
C ARG A 87 -12.99 27.26 18.36
N SER A 88 -13.74 26.99 19.42
CA SER A 88 -14.32 25.66 19.71
C SER A 88 -15.52 25.39 18.81
N VAL A 89 -16.42 26.35 18.68
CA VAL A 89 -17.60 26.33 17.80
C VAL A 89 -17.19 26.25 16.34
N ALA A 90 -16.24 27.06 15.87
CA ALA A 90 -15.76 27.01 14.49
C ALA A 90 -15.12 25.66 14.14
N ARG A 91 -14.45 25.00 15.09
CA ARG A 91 -13.93 23.64 14.89
C ARG A 91 -15.06 22.61 14.82
N ARG A 92 -16.04 22.67 15.74
CA ARG A 92 -17.23 21.80 15.71
C ARG A 92 -18.08 22.00 14.46
N ALA A 93 -18.24 23.26 14.02
CA ALA A 93 -18.90 23.65 12.79
C ALA A 93 -18.14 23.09 11.59
N LYS A 94 -16.82 23.30 11.50
CA LYS A 94 -16.00 22.77 10.41
C LYS A 94 -16.09 21.24 10.29
N THR A 95 -16.01 20.49 11.39
CA THR A 95 -16.18 19.03 11.35
C THR A 95 -17.60 18.65 10.91
N ARG A 96 -18.63 19.31 11.45
CA ARG A 96 -20.02 19.08 11.02
C ARG A 96 -20.21 19.39 9.52
N ASP A 97 -19.65 20.49 9.04
CA ASP A 97 -19.76 20.94 7.65
C ASP A 97 -19.06 19.96 6.72
N ILE A 98 -17.85 19.48 7.06
CA ILE A 98 -17.17 18.40 6.33
C ILE A 98 -18.05 17.15 6.24
N PHE A 99 -18.69 16.75 7.34
CA PHE A 99 -19.54 15.57 7.34
C PHE A 99 -20.78 15.77 6.47
N LEU A 100 -21.45 16.92 6.60
CA LEU A 100 -22.61 17.26 5.78
C LEU A 100 -22.24 17.39 4.31
N GLU A 101 -21.05 17.90 3.98
CA GLU A 101 -20.55 17.98 2.61
C GLU A 101 -20.34 16.58 2.03
N ILE A 102 -19.74 15.66 2.79
CA ILE A 102 -19.56 14.26 2.36
C ILE A 102 -20.92 13.56 2.19
N ILE A 103 -21.86 13.74 3.11
CA ILE A 103 -23.20 13.11 3.07
C ILE A 103 -24.05 13.67 1.92
N ASN A 104 -24.01 14.99 1.73
CA ASN A 104 -24.84 15.68 0.74
C ASN A 104 -24.15 15.83 -0.62
N ALA A 105 -22.91 15.38 -0.77
CA ALA A 105 -22.21 15.35 -2.05
C ALA A 105 -23.06 14.58 -3.05
N LYS A 106 -23.63 15.30 -4.03
CA LYS A 106 -24.32 14.68 -5.16
C LYS A 106 -23.28 14.10 -6.11
N ASN A 107 -23.59 12.93 -6.67
CA ASN A 107 -22.83 12.23 -7.71
C ASN A 107 -22.37 13.18 -8.82
N ASN A 108 -21.15 13.72 -8.73
CA ASN A 108 -20.53 14.47 -9.80
C ASN A 108 -19.15 13.87 -10.04
N ASP A 109 -18.88 13.46 -11.29
CA ASP A 109 -17.63 12.80 -11.73
C ASP A 109 -16.35 13.63 -11.52
N ILE A 110 -16.48 14.89 -11.08
CA ILE A 110 -15.40 15.88 -11.04
C ILE A 110 -14.67 15.92 -9.68
N THR A 111 -15.18 15.28 -8.62
CA THR A 111 -14.61 15.35 -7.25
C THR A 111 -13.88 14.08 -6.77
N ARG A 112 -13.45 13.20 -7.69
CA ARG A 112 -12.69 11.99 -7.32
C ARG A 112 -11.19 12.31 -7.19
N GLU A 113 -10.70 12.53 -5.96
CA GLU A 113 -9.25 12.64 -5.68
C GLU A 113 -8.49 11.34 -6.00
N ASN A 114 -9.15 10.18 -5.88
CA ASN A 114 -8.57 8.87 -6.14
C ASN A 114 -9.45 8.10 -7.14
N ALA A 115 -8.94 7.88 -8.35
CA ALA A 115 -9.68 7.22 -9.44
C ALA A 115 -10.09 5.77 -9.10
N ASN A 116 -9.41 5.15 -8.13
CA ASN A 116 -9.67 3.76 -7.72
C ASN A 116 -10.62 3.63 -6.52
N MET A 117 -11.03 4.73 -5.87
CA MET A 117 -11.97 4.69 -4.72
C MET A 117 -13.37 5.14 -5.11
N ASN A 118 -14.38 4.35 -4.71
CA ASN A 118 -15.77 4.74 -4.89
C ASN A 118 -16.35 5.36 -3.61
N ALA A 119 -16.17 6.67 -3.45
CA ALA A 119 -16.62 7.46 -2.30
C ALA A 119 -18.13 7.39 -2.03
N ASP A 120 -18.92 6.87 -2.98
CA ASP A 120 -20.38 6.79 -2.89
C ASP A 120 -20.85 5.53 -2.15
N THR A 121 -19.95 4.58 -1.89
CA THR A 121 -20.26 3.39 -1.10
C THR A 121 -20.18 3.70 0.40
N PRO A 122 -20.90 2.97 1.28
CA PRO A 122 -20.77 3.14 2.72
C PRO A 122 -19.32 3.03 3.22
N ALA A 123 -18.55 2.10 2.64
CA ALA A 123 -17.13 1.95 2.93
C ALA A 123 -16.33 3.19 2.49
N GLY A 124 -16.58 3.69 1.28
CA GLY A 124 -15.93 4.88 0.76
C GLY A 124 -16.26 6.16 1.52
N MET A 125 -17.51 6.32 1.96
CA MET A 125 -17.90 7.43 2.84
C MET A 125 -17.15 7.37 4.18
N MET A 126 -17.05 6.18 4.79
CA MET A 126 -16.29 6.00 6.03
C MET A 126 -14.82 6.37 5.86
N MET A 127 -14.19 5.95 4.76
CA MET A 127 -12.83 6.35 4.43
C MET A 127 -12.70 7.86 4.21
N LYS A 128 -13.67 8.48 3.53
CA LYS A 128 -13.66 9.93 3.27
C LYS A 128 -13.82 10.74 4.55
N PHE A 129 -14.68 10.32 5.47
CA PHE A 129 -14.76 10.93 6.81
C PHE A 129 -13.41 10.85 7.52
N ALA A 130 -12.77 9.68 7.53
CA ALA A 130 -11.46 9.51 8.15
C ALA A 130 -10.39 10.40 7.49
N SER A 131 -10.35 10.44 6.16
CA SER A 131 -9.36 11.21 5.40
C SER A 131 -9.50 12.71 5.61
N GLU A 132 -10.70 13.26 5.41
CA GLU A 132 -10.95 14.71 5.49
C GLU A 132 -10.86 15.26 6.92
N THR A 133 -11.16 14.44 7.93
CA THR A 133 -10.96 14.85 9.33
C THR A 133 -9.49 14.81 9.75
N THR A 134 -8.69 13.97 9.10
CA THR A 134 -7.28 13.79 9.47
C THR A 134 -6.38 14.86 8.88
N LYS A 135 -6.64 15.36 7.66
CA LYS A 135 -5.82 16.39 7.02
C LYS A 135 -5.63 17.65 7.90
N PRO A 136 -6.70 18.26 8.52
CA PRO A 136 -6.52 19.39 9.44
C PRO A 136 -5.79 19.03 10.73
N PHE A 137 -5.93 17.79 11.22
CA PHE A 137 -5.20 17.33 12.39
C PHE A 137 -3.69 17.33 12.13
N VAL A 138 -3.26 16.88 10.96
CA VAL A 138 -1.84 16.93 10.56
C VAL A 138 -1.35 18.38 10.55
N ASP A 139 -2.09 19.29 9.91
CA ASP A 139 -1.72 20.71 9.84
C ASP A 139 -1.56 21.33 11.22
N ASP A 140 -2.56 21.16 12.08
CA ASP A 140 -2.64 21.87 13.35
C ASP A 140 -1.69 21.30 14.41
N TYR A 141 -1.40 20.00 14.35
CA TYR A 141 -0.72 19.29 15.43
C TYR A 141 0.61 18.64 15.03
N LEU A 142 0.79 18.21 13.79
CA LEU A 142 1.98 17.44 13.40
C LEU A 142 3.00 18.22 12.61
N LEU A 143 2.61 19.30 11.92
CA LEU A 143 3.53 20.13 11.14
C LEU A 143 4.13 21.27 11.98
N SER A 144 5.40 21.58 11.73
CA SER A 144 6.01 22.84 12.18
C SER A 144 5.38 24.03 11.44
N GLU A 145 5.53 25.25 11.97
CA GLU A 145 4.97 26.44 11.32
C GLU A 145 5.57 26.65 9.92
N GLU A 146 6.89 26.50 9.79
CA GLU A 146 7.63 26.63 8.53
C GLU A 146 7.10 25.65 7.46
N VAL A 147 6.92 24.38 7.81
CA VAL A 147 6.39 23.37 6.88
C VAL A 147 4.95 23.69 6.51
N ARG A 148 4.13 24.16 7.46
CA ARG A 148 2.74 24.54 7.21
C ARG A 148 2.65 25.72 6.23
N GLU A 149 3.51 26.73 6.36
CA GLU A 149 3.60 27.85 5.44
C GLU A 149 4.05 27.40 4.05
N ALA A 150 5.05 26.51 3.97
CA ALA A 150 5.53 25.95 2.71
C ALA A 150 4.43 25.15 1.97
N VAL A 151 3.65 24.34 2.69
CA VAL A 151 2.52 23.60 2.14
C VAL A 151 1.40 24.55 1.68
N ARG A 152 1.03 25.56 2.48
CA ARG A 152 0.03 26.57 2.10
C ARG A 152 0.46 27.39 0.88
N GLY A 153 1.75 27.64 0.74
CA GLY A 153 2.34 28.32 -0.41
C GLY A 153 2.55 27.44 -1.64
N ASN A 154 2.15 26.16 -1.60
CA ASN A 154 2.41 25.15 -2.64
C ASN A 154 3.90 24.94 -2.98
N TYR A 155 4.81 25.24 -2.05
CA TYR A 155 6.24 24.91 -2.19
C TYR A 155 6.52 23.44 -1.87
N LEU A 156 5.70 22.85 -1.00
CA LEU A 156 5.77 21.45 -0.63
C LEU A 156 4.39 20.79 -0.75
N HIS A 157 4.40 19.52 -1.17
CA HIS A 157 3.24 18.65 -1.14
C HIS A 157 3.54 17.47 -0.22
N ILE A 158 2.67 17.25 0.76
CA ILE A 158 2.75 16.08 1.65
C ILE A 158 1.87 14.98 1.04
N HIS A 159 2.50 13.97 0.45
CA HIS A 159 1.81 12.79 -0.06
C HIS A 159 1.09 12.05 1.05
N ASP A 160 -0.09 11.51 0.74
CA ASP A 160 -0.90 10.67 1.63
C ASP A 160 -1.05 11.24 3.05
N LYS A 161 -1.22 12.57 3.12
CA LYS A 161 -1.26 13.34 4.36
C LYS A 161 -2.30 12.81 5.35
N ASP A 162 -3.41 12.31 4.85
CA ASP A 162 -4.46 11.67 5.63
C ASP A 162 -4.01 10.39 6.37
N TYR A 163 -2.99 9.69 5.88
CA TYR A 163 -2.39 8.55 6.56
C TYR A 163 -1.21 8.93 7.47
N TYR A 164 -0.71 10.17 7.41
CA TYR A 164 0.47 10.59 8.16
C TYR A 164 0.41 10.27 9.68
N PRO A 165 -0.72 10.47 10.40
CA PRO A 165 -0.78 10.15 11.83
C PRO A 165 -0.77 8.65 12.14
N THR A 166 -1.14 7.79 11.18
CA THR A 166 -1.20 6.33 11.39
C THR A 166 0.20 5.71 11.39
N LYS A 167 1.21 6.43 10.88
CA LYS A 167 2.58 5.95 10.69
C LYS A 167 2.65 4.69 9.81
N SER A 168 1.65 4.50 8.95
CA SER A 168 1.67 3.45 7.95
C SER A 168 2.84 3.66 6.98
N LEU A 169 3.33 2.56 6.43
CA LEU A 169 4.32 2.59 5.35
C LEU A 169 3.62 2.93 4.03
N THR A 170 4.38 3.53 3.10
CA THR A 170 3.90 3.84 1.77
C THR A 170 3.86 2.58 0.91
N CYS A 171 4.98 2.18 0.31
CA CYS A 171 5.05 1.00 -0.55
C CYS A 171 6.00 -0.05 0.04
N VAL A 172 5.80 -1.32 -0.35
CA VAL A 172 6.70 -2.41 0.04
C VAL A 172 6.81 -3.48 -1.05
N GLN A 173 7.97 -4.13 -1.11
CA GLN A 173 8.19 -5.34 -1.88
C GLN A 173 8.01 -6.57 -0.99
N HIS A 174 7.14 -7.48 -1.41
CA HIS A 174 6.77 -8.66 -0.65
C HIS A 174 7.83 -9.76 -0.80
N PRO A 175 8.35 -10.32 0.31
CA PRO A 175 9.17 -11.53 0.29
C PRO A 175 8.25 -12.75 0.11
N LEU A 176 7.63 -12.86 -1.06
CA LEU A 176 6.59 -13.85 -1.31
C LEU A 176 7.13 -15.28 -1.17
N ASP A 177 8.39 -15.55 -1.49
CA ASP A 177 9.04 -16.83 -1.24
C ASP A 177 8.95 -17.27 0.23
N SER A 178 9.23 -16.37 1.16
CA SER A 178 9.12 -16.64 2.60
C SER A 178 7.68 -16.95 2.98
N ILE A 179 6.72 -16.15 2.48
CA ILE A 179 5.28 -16.32 2.76
C ILE A 179 4.79 -17.66 2.23
N LEU A 180 5.20 -18.05 1.02
CA LEU A 180 4.77 -19.30 0.40
C LEU A 180 5.38 -20.54 1.08
N ASN A 181 6.61 -20.44 1.57
CA ASN A 181 7.31 -21.57 2.22
C ASN A 181 6.96 -21.75 3.69
N HIS A 182 6.57 -20.69 4.39
CA HIS A 182 6.29 -20.73 5.82
C HIS A 182 4.82 -20.52 6.18
N GLY A 183 4.00 -20.08 5.22
CA GLY A 183 2.67 -19.57 5.52
C GLY A 183 2.75 -18.17 6.15
N PHE A 184 1.65 -17.68 6.68
CA PHE A 184 1.59 -16.40 7.38
C PHE A 184 0.39 -16.32 8.32
N VAL A 185 0.45 -15.37 9.25
CA VAL A 185 -0.64 -15.04 10.18
C VAL A 185 -1.15 -13.65 9.84
N ALA A 186 -2.47 -13.51 9.70
CA ALA A 186 -3.14 -12.25 9.42
C ALA A 186 -4.28 -12.05 10.42
N GLY A 187 -4.05 -11.21 11.43
CA GLY A 187 -4.98 -11.01 12.53
C GLY A 187 -5.21 -12.30 13.33
N HIS A 188 -6.41 -12.87 13.23
CA HIS A 188 -6.79 -14.15 13.85
C HIS A 188 -6.73 -15.35 12.90
N GLY A 189 -6.41 -15.13 11.62
CA GLY A 189 -6.30 -16.20 10.62
C GLY A 189 -4.86 -16.67 10.45
N GLU A 190 -4.68 -17.97 10.23
CA GLU A 190 -3.38 -18.58 9.92
C GLU A 190 -3.45 -19.37 8.61
N SER A 191 -2.42 -19.23 7.78
CA SER A 191 -2.25 -19.98 6.55
C SER A 191 -1.04 -20.91 6.63
N ARG A 192 -1.19 -22.13 6.10
CA ARG A 192 -0.09 -23.09 5.96
C ARG A 192 0.74 -22.78 4.70
N PRO A 193 1.98 -23.29 4.61
CA PRO A 193 2.77 -23.22 3.38
C PRO A 193 2.03 -23.73 2.15
N ALA A 194 2.27 -23.07 1.00
CA ALA A 194 1.74 -23.49 -0.29
C ALA A 194 2.31 -24.86 -0.70
N LYS A 195 1.49 -25.66 -1.38
CA LYS A 195 1.89 -27.00 -1.85
C LYS A 195 1.94 -27.15 -3.36
N ARG A 196 1.22 -26.30 -4.09
CA ARG A 196 0.95 -26.37 -5.53
C ARG A 196 0.71 -24.97 -6.09
N ILE A 197 0.73 -24.83 -7.40
CA ILE A 197 0.60 -23.52 -8.07
C ILE A 197 -0.70 -22.77 -7.72
N GLU A 198 -1.83 -23.46 -7.58
CA GLU A 198 -3.12 -22.83 -7.26
C GLU A 198 -3.11 -22.19 -5.87
N THR A 199 -2.59 -22.91 -4.88
CA THR A 199 -2.45 -22.40 -3.52
C THR A 199 -1.42 -21.28 -3.45
N ALA A 200 -0.35 -21.35 -4.23
CA ALA A 200 0.66 -20.32 -4.28
C ALA A 200 0.11 -19.00 -4.87
N SER A 201 -0.65 -19.10 -5.96
CA SER A 201 -1.34 -17.97 -6.59
C SER A 201 -2.29 -17.26 -5.62
N ILE A 202 -3.18 -18.00 -4.94
CA ILE A 202 -4.13 -17.37 -4.02
C ILE A 202 -3.46 -16.79 -2.77
N ILE A 203 -2.41 -17.43 -2.23
CA ILE A 203 -1.67 -16.88 -1.10
C ILE A 203 -0.95 -15.58 -1.49
N ALA A 204 -0.44 -15.48 -2.72
CA ALA A 204 0.12 -14.24 -3.23
C ALA A 204 -0.93 -13.12 -3.22
N CYS A 205 -2.16 -13.39 -3.69
CA CYS A 205 -3.26 -12.43 -3.63
C CYS A 205 -3.56 -11.98 -2.19
N ILE A 206 -3.77 -12.93 -1.27
CA ILE A 206 -4.15 -12.65 0.12
C ILE A 206 -3.03 -11.87 0.84
N SER A 207 -1.76 -12.19 0.55
CA SER A 207 -0.62 -11.46 1.10
C SER A 207 -0.66 -9.98 0.73
N MET A 208 -0.88 -9.67 -0.56
CA MET A 208 -0.94 -8.28 -1.03
C MET A 208 -2.15 -7.54 -0.47
N GLU A 209 -3.31 -8.20 -0.41
CA GLU A 209 -4.52 -7.64 0.18
C GLU A 209 -4.33 -7.30 1.66
N THR A 210 -3.75 -8.24 2.43
CA THR A 210 -3.50 -8.06 3.86
C THR A 210 -2.58 -6.86 4.10
N ALA A 211 -1.50 -6.74 3.33
CA ALA A 211 -0.58 -5.60 3.46
C ALA A 211 -1.23 -4.26 3.04
N GLN A 212 -2.04 -4.26 1.98
CA GLN A 212 -2.75 -3.06 1.52
C GLN A 212 -3.74 -2.50 2.55
N ASN A 213 -4.28 -3.34 3.43
CA ASN A 213 -5.14 -2.89 4.53
C ASN A 213 -4.37 -2.12 5.62
N GLU A 214 -3.08 -2.41 5.79
CA GLU A 214 -2.21 -1.79 6.80
C GLU A 214 -1.34 -0.65 6.23
N MET A 215 -1.27 -0.53 4.89
CA MET A 215 -0.38 0.40 4.18
C MET A 215 -1.10 1.28 3.18
N HIS A 216 -0.59 2.51 2.99
CA HIS A 216 -1.30 3.51 2.17
C HIS A 216 -0.89 3.53 0.68
N GLY A 217 0.29 3.01 0.35
CA GLY A 217 0.79 2.95 -1.03
C GLY A 217 0.66 1.58 -1.68
N GLY A 218 1.45 1.36 -2.73
CA GLY A 218 1.40 0.18 -3.58
C GLY A 218 2.16 -1.03 -3.02
N GLN A 219 1.65 -2.21 -3.34
CA GLN A 219 2.21 -3.51 -2.96
C GLN A 219 2.88 -4.14 -4.19
N ALA A 220 4.12 -4.61 -4.05
CA ALA A 220 4.89 -5.15 -5.17
C ALA A 220 5.44 -6.54 -4.91
N ILE A 221 5.46 -7.42 -5.92
CA ILE A 221 6.22 -8.68 -5.88
C ILE A 221 7.41 -8.57 -6.86
N PRO A 222 8.67 -8.60 -6.37
CA PRO A 222 9.86 -8.27 -7.19
C PRO A 222 10.34 -9.37 -8.14
N ALA A 223 9.93 -10.63 -7.93
CA ALA A 223 10.41 -11.79 -8.69
C ALA A 223 9.33 -12.88 -8.78
N PHE A 224 8.18 -12.52 -9.34
CA PHE A 224 6.97 -13.36 -9.34
C PHE A 224 7.18 -14.73 -10.01
N ASP A 225 7.91 -14.74 -11.13
CA ASP A 225 8.31 -15.95 -11.86
C ASP A 225 9.17 -16.89 -11.00
N PHE A 226 10.21 -16.37 -10.35
CA PHE A 226 11.08 -17.16 -9.46
C PHE A 226 10.32 -17.70 -8.24
N TYR A 227 9.45 -16.90 -7.64
CA TYR A 227 8.73 -17.29 -6.44
C TYR A 227 7.70 -18.38 -6.69
N LEU A 228 7.08 -18.40 -7.87
CA LEU A 228 6.09 -19.42 -8.23
C LEU A 228 6.69 -20.67 -8.87
N ALA A 229 7.87 -20.59 -9.48
CA ALA A 229 8.52 -21.71 -10.18
C ALA A 229 8.58 -23.02 -9.35
N PRO A 230 8.98 -23.02 -8.06
CA PRO A 230 9.00 -24.25 -7.26
C PRO A 230 7.63 -24.94 -7.14
N PHE A 231 6.54 -24.17 -7.19
CA PHE A 231 5.18 -24.69 -7.06
C PHE A 231 4.65 -25.26 -8.38
N VAL A 232 5.18 -24.82 -9.53
CA VAL A 232 4.96 -25.48 -10.82
C VAL A 232 5.58 -26.88 -10.80
N ARG A 233 6.83 -27.01 -10.31
CA ARG A 233 7.48 -28.32 -10.20
C ARG A 233 6.72 -29.27 -9.29
N ARG A 234 6.25 -28.79 -8.13
CA ARG A 234 5.43 -29.60 -7.21
C ARG A 234 4.12 -30.04 -7.85
N THR A 235 3.47 -29.16 -8.60
CA THR A 235 2.27 -29.49 -9.40
C THR A 235 2.56 -30.57 -10.44
N PHE A 236 3.70 -30.48 -11.15
CA PHE A 236 4.09 -31.51 -12.12
C PHE A 236 4.30 -32.89 -11.51
N ILE A 237 5.00 -32.95 -10.37
CA ILE A 237 5.22 -34.22 -9.64
C ILE A 237 3.88 -34.78 -9.15
N GLU A 238 2.93 -33.93 -8.77
CA GLU A 238 1.58 -34.36 -8.41
C GLU A 238 0.83 -34.97 -9.61
N GLU A 239 0.92 -34.38 -10.80
CA GLU A 239 0.32 -34.96 -12.02
C GLU A 239 0.95 -36.32 -12.37
N LEU A 240 2.27 -36.47 -12.23
CA LEU A 240 2.94 -37.77 -12.38
C LEU A 240 2.40 -38.79 -11.39
N LYS A 241 2.23 -38.43 -10.12
CA LYS A 241 1.65 -39.30 -9.08
C LYS A 241 0.23 -39.76 -9.40
N VAL A 242 -0.59 -38.87 -9.95
CA VAL A 242 -1.93 -39.24 -10.43
C VAL A 242 -1.83 -40.25 -11.57
N LEU A 243 -0.91 -40.04 -12.52
CA LEU A 243 -0.71 -40.96 -13.64
C LEU A 243 -0.14 -42.32 -13.22
N GLU A 244 0.70 -42.39 -12.20
CA GLU A 244 1.17 -43.67 -11.62
C GLU A 244 -0.01 -44.50 -11.14
N GLN A 245 -0.94 -43.88 -10.41
CA GLN A 245 -2.14 -44.56 -9.88
C GLN A 245 -3.05 -45.05 -11.01
N VAL A 246 -3.22 -44.24 -12.06
CA VAL A 246 -4.11 -44.58 -13.18
C VAL A 246 -3.49 -45.62 -14.11
N SER A 247 -2.20 -45.51 -14.40
CA SER A 247 -1.50 -46.40 -15.33
C SER A 247 -0.96 -47.67 -14.68
N ASN A 248 -0.94 -47.72 -13.34
CA ASN A 248 -0.29 -48.77 -12.55
C ASN A 248 1.18 -49.01 -12.96
N GLN A 249 1.88 -47.92 -13.31
CA GLN A 249 3.30 -47.90 -13.63
C GLN A 249 4.04 -47.05 -12.60
N ASP A 250 5.23 -47.48 -12.23
CA ASP A 250 6.15 -46.66 -11.44
C ASP A 250 6.77 -45.56 -12.32
N LEU A 251 6.56 -44.30 -11.96
CA LEU A 251 7.10 -43.12 -12.62
C LEU A 251 8.00 -42.32 -11.67
N SER A 252 8.41 -42.90 -10.53
CA SER A 252 9.21 -42.20 -9.52
C SER A 252 10.56 -41.71 -10.05
N ASP A 253 11.15 -42.41 -11.01
CA ASP A 253 12.35 -42.00 -11.75
C ASP A 253 12.17 -40.71 -12.57
N MET A 254 10.92 -40.33 -12.84
CA MET A 254 10.58 -39.12 -13.59
C MET A 254 10.43 -37.88 -12.71
N TYR A 255 10.27 -38.04 -11.39
CA TYR A 255 9.93 -36.91 -10.50
C TYR A 255 10.98 -35.81 -10.45
N ASP A 256 12.26 -36.16 -10.62
CA ASP A 256 13.40 -35.23 -10.57
C ASP A 256 14.05 -35.04 -11.95
N LYS A 257 13.49 -35.66 -13.00
CA LYS A 257 13.98 -35.50 -14.37
C LYS A 257 13.77 -34.05 -14.83
N PRO A 258 14.79 -33.39 -15.42
CA PRO A 258 14.64 -32.03 -15.90
C PRO A 258 13.60 -31.96 -17.03
N VAL A 259 12.73 -30.95 -16.94
CA VAL A 259 11.79 -30.58 -18.00
C VAL A 259 12.46 -29.46 -18.80
N ASP A 260 12.50 -29.57 -20.12
CA ASP A 260 13.04 -28.48 -20.95
C ASP A 260 12.07 -27.28 -21.00
N ASP A 261 10.79 -27.55 -21.24
CA ASP A 261 9.74 -26.53 -21.16
C ASP A 261 8.35 -27.17 -20.96
N TYR A 262 7.42 -26.44 -20.33
CA TYR A 262 6.04 -26.86 -20.12
C TYR A 262 5.14 -26.39 -21.27
N VAL A 263 5.39 -26.90 -22.46
CA VAL A 263 4.62 -26.58 -23.67
C VAL A 263 3.58 -27.66 -23.93
N VAL A 264 2.32 -27.24 -24.09
CA VAL A 264 1.22 -28.14 -24.44
C VAL A 264 1.43 -28.71 -25.84
N ARG A 265 1.31 -30.03 -25.99
CA ARG A 265 1.44 -30.74 -27.28
C ARG A 265 0.37 -31.82 -27.42
N GLU A 266 0.01 -32.14 -28.66
CA GLU A 266 -0.89 -33.26 -28.94
C GLU A 266 -0.27 -34.58 -28.46
N LEU A 267 -1.13 -35.50 -28.01
CA LEU A 267 -0.69 -36.78 -27.45
C LEU A 267 -0.81 -37.94 -28.44
N ASP A 268 -1.47 -37.74 -29.58
CA ASP A 268 -1.95 -38.80 -30.48
C ASP A 268 -0.84 -39.72 -31.01
N PHE A 269 0.36 -39.17 -31.21
CA PHE A 269 1.53 -39.91 -31.72
C PHE A 269 2.45 -40.44 -30.62
N LEU A 270 2.18 -40.11 -29.35
CA LEU A 270 2.99 -40.52 -28.22
C LEU A 270 2.42 -41.79 -27.59
N GLN A 271 3.30 -42.70 -27.15
CA GLN A 271 2.91 -43.95 -26.51
C GLN A 271 3.67 -44.18 -25.19
N GLY A 272 3.11 -45.05 -24.35
CA GLY A 272 3.72 -45.48 -23.09
C GLY A 272 4.15 -44.32 -22.20
N ARG A 273 5.36 -44.42 -21.67
CA ARG A 273 5.96 -43.46 -20.72
C ARG A 273 6.12 -42.05 -21.28
N GLU A 274 6.38 -41.92 -22.58
CA GLU A 274 6.51 -40.61 -23.25
C GLU A 274 5.16 -39.88 -23.29
N ARG A 275 4.08 -40.61 -23.58
CA ARG A 275 2.72 -40.05 -23.52
C ARG A 275 2.35 -39.59 -22.12
N LEU A 276 2.69 -40.38 -21.09
CA LEU A 276 2.43 -40.02 -19.69
C LEU A 276 3.20 -38.75 -19.28
N TRP A 277 4.48 -38.67 -19.65
CA TRP A 277 5.31 -37.48 -19.41
C TRP A 277 4.73 -36.23 -20.05
N GLN A 278 4.39 -36.28 -21.34
CA GLN A 278 3.80 -35.14 -22.05
C GLN A 278 2.39 -34.81 -21.52
N HIS A 279 1.60 -35.80 -21.10
CA HIS A 279 0.31 -35.56 -20.47
C HIS A 279 0.47 -34.79 -19.16
N ALA A 280 1.41 -35.18 -18.29
CA ALA A 280 1.70 -34.45 -17.06
C ALA A 280 2.15 -33.01 -17.34
N ILE A 281 2.96 -32.78 -18.39
CA ILE A 281 3.33 -31.43 -18.85
C ILE A 281 2.08 -30.64 -19.24
N ASN A 282 1.23 -31.20 -20.10
CA ASN A 282 0.01 -30.53 -20.58
C ASN A 282 -0.90 -30.16 -19.40
N ARG A 283 -1.15 -31.10 -18.48
CA ARG A 283 -1.97 -30.86 -17.30
C ARG A 283 -1.39 -29.79 -16.39
N THR A 284 -0.07 -29.82 -16.18
CA THR A 284 0.63 -28.80 -15.39
C THR A 284 0.47 -27.42 -16.02
N ALA A 285 0.76 -27.27 -17.31
CA ALA A 285 0.59 -25.99 -18.01
C ALA A 285 -0.85 -25.46 -17.91
N CYS A 286 -1.87 -26.31 -18.11
CA CYS A 286 -3.27 -25.91 -17.93
C CYS A 286 -3.58 -25.46 -16.49
N ARG A 287 -3.02 -26.14 -15.47
CA ARG A 287 -3.20 -25.75 -14.07
C ARG A 287 -2.51 -24.42 -13.75
N VAL A 288 -1.33 -24.17 -14.33
CA VAL A 288 -0.64 -22.88 -14.21
C VAL A 288 -1.47 -21.77 -14.88
N HIS A 289 -2.00 -21.99 -16.08
CA HIS A 289 -2.89 -21.03 -16.76
C HIS A 289 -4.09 -20.66 -15.91
N GLN A 290 -4.81 -21.65 -15.38
CA GLN A 290 -5.95 -21.38 -14.52
C GLN A 290 -5.57 -20.62 -13.24
N ALA A 291 -4.39 -20.91 -12.67
CA ALA A 291 -3.89 -20.22 -11.49
C ALA A 291 -3.49 -18.76 -11.78
N MET A 292 -2.94 -18.48 -12.97
CA MET A 292 -2.57 -17.12 -13.39
C MET A 292 -3.81 -16.30 -13.78
N GLU A 293 -4.78 -16.91 -14.44
CA GLU A 293 -6.09 -16.32 -14.68
C GLU A 293 -6.76 -15.95 -13.35
N ALA A 294 -6.81 -16.89 -12.41
CA ALA A 294 -7.35 -16.64 -11.08
C ALA A 294 -6.59 -15.52 -10.35
N PHE A 295 -5.26 -15.46 -10.47
CA PHE A 295 -4.45 -14.39 -9.89
C PHE A 295 -4.86 -13.01 -10.42
N ILE A 296 -4.89 -12.84 -11.74
CA ILE A 296 -5.26 -11.57 -12.38
C ILE A 296 -6.69 -11.18 -12.01
N HIS A 297 -7.64 -12.13 -12.10
CA HIS A 297 -9.04 -11.86 -11.75
C HIS A 297 -9.17 -11.40 -10.29
N ASN A 298 -8.53 -12.09 -9.36
CA ASN A 298 -8.54 -11.73 -7.94
C ASN A 298 -7.94 -10.34 -7.69
N MET A 299 -6.85 -9.96 -8.37
CA MET A 299 -6.27 -8.61 -8.23
C MET A 299 -7.17 -7.49 -8.76
N ASN A 300 -8.21 -7.81 -9.54
CA ASN A 300 -9.21 -6.84 -10.00
C ASN A 300 -10.55 -6.93 -9.24
N THR A 301 -10.74 -7.90 -8.36
CA THR A 301 -12.02 -8.14 -7.67
C THR A 301 -11.91 -8.15 -6.14
N ILE A 302 -10.74 -8.48 -5.60
CA ILE A 302 -10.48 -8.42 -4.16
C ILE A 302 -10.34 -6.95 -3.76
N HIS A 303 -11.17 -6.55 -2.79
CA HIS A 303 -11.18 -5.19 -2.27
C HIS A 303 -10.44 -5.13 -0.94
N SER A 304 -9.53 -4.16 -0.84
CA SER A 304 -8.90 -3.70 0.40
C SER A 304 -9.69 -2.55 1.03
N ARG A 305 -9.24 -2.10 2.20
CA ARG A 305 -9.69 -0.88 2.89
C ARG A 305 -11.19 -0.85 3.14
N GLY A 306 -11.70 -1.93 3.71
CA GLY A 306 -13.12 -2.05 4.03
C GLY A 306 -14.03 -2.21 2.81
N GLY A 307 -13.50 -2.64 1.66
CA GLY A 307 -14.31 -2.94 0.47
C GLY A 307 -14.38 -1.80 -0.54
N ASN A 308 -13.57 -0.75 -0.39
CA ASN A 308 -13.71 0.48 -1.19
C ASN A 308 -12.70 0.60 -2.35
N GLN A 309 -11.63 -0.20 -2.35
CA GLN A 309 -10.58 -0.08 -3.35
C GLN A 309 -9.95 -1.43 -3.65
N VAL A 310 -9.77 -1.75 -4.94
CA VAL A 310 -8.93 -2.89 -5.36
C VAL A 310 -7.48 -2.67 -4.94
N VAL A 311 -6.77 -3.77 -4.69
CA VAL A 311 -5.37 -3.72 -4.24
C VAL A 311 -4.49 -3.03 -5.28
N PHE A 312 -3.77 -1.97 -4.89
CA PHE A 312 -2.80 -1.34 -5.77
C PHE A 312 -1.56 -2.24 -5.82
N SER A 313 -1.56 -3.15 -6.79
CA SER A 313 -0.60 -4.24 -6.92
C SER A 313 0.31 -4.07 -8.13
N SER A 314 1.56 -4.53 -8.01
CA SER A 314 2.48 -4.69 -9.12
C SER A 314 3.27 -5.99 -9.00
N ILE A 315 3.66 -6.56 -10.14
CA ILE A 315 4.50 -7.76 -10.22
C ILE A 315 5.64 -7.54 -11.21
N ASN A 316 6.83 -7.98 -10.84
CA ASN A 316 8.02 -7.99 -11.68
C ASN A 316 8.37 -9.45 -12.06
N TYR A 317 8.67 -9.67 -13.33
CA TYR A 317 9.01 -11.01 -13.86
C TYR A 317 9.78 -10.90 -15.19
N GLY A 318 10.21 -12.03 -15.75
CA GLY A 318 10.78 -12.14 -17.10
C GLY A 318 12.23 -12.60 -17.12
N THR A 319 12.86 -12.75 -15.95
CA THR A 319 14.27 -13.12 -15.83
C THR A 319 14.52 -14.56 -15.41
N ASP A 320 13.49 -15.32 -14.99
CA ASP A 320 13.62 -16.75 -14.76
C ASP A 320 13.69 -17.53 -16.08
N THR A 321 14.74 -18.33 -16.24
CA THR A 321 15.05 -19.14 -17.43
C THR A 321 14.72 -20.62 -17.24
N SER A 322 14.33 -21.03 -16.03
CA SER A 322 13.85 -22.38 -15.73
C SER A 322 12.59 -22.70 -16.54
N ALA A 323 12.32 -23.99 -16.80
CA ALA A 323 11.09 -24.41 -17.46
C ALA A 323 9.86 -23.97 -16.67
N GLU A 324 9.93 -24.09 -15.34
CA GLU A 324 8.89 -23.69 -14.40
C GLU A 324 8.61 -22.18 -14.45
N GLY A 325 9.65 -21.35 -14.35
CA GLY A 325 9.51 -19.89 -14.42
C GLY A 325 8.99 -19.44 -15.78
N ARG A 326 9.48 -20.03 -16.87
CA ARG A 326 8.97 -19.80 -18.23
C ARG A 326 7.49 -20.16 -18.36
N CYS A 327 7.03 -21.24 -17.72
CA CYS A 327 5.62 -21.62 -17.69
C CYS A 327 4.78 -20.55 -16.99
N VAL A 328 5.20 -20.08 -15.81
CA VAL A 328 4.51 -18.98 -15.10
C VAL A 328 4.43 -17.73 -15.98
N ILE A 329 5.54 -17.31 -16.58
CA ILE A 329 5.60 -16.13 -17.45
C ILE A 329 4.66 -16.27 -18.64
N ARG A 330 4.72 -17.41 -19.35
CA ARG A 330 3.93 -17.66 -20.55
C ARG A 330 2.44 -17.62 -20.24
N GLU A 331 2.02 -18.34 -19.21
CA GLU A 331 0.61 -18.43 -18.88
C GLU A 331 0.07 -17.14 -18.27
N LEU A 332 0.88 -16.40 -17.49
CA LEU A 332 0.53 -15.05 -17.05
C LEU A 332 0.28 -14.11 -18.24
N LEU A 333 1.16 -14.14 -19.24
CA LEU A 333 1.00 -13.33 -20.46
C LEU A 333 -0.23 -13.76 -21.27
N ASN A 334 -0.49 -15.06 -21.40
CA ASN A 334 -1.67 -15.58 -22.08
C ASN A 334 -2.96 -15.11 -21.39
N SER A 335 -3.10 -15.30 -20.07
CA SER A 335 -4.25 -14.83 -19.31
C SER A 335 -4.42 -13.30 -19.40
N THR A 336 -3.32 -12.55 -19.39
CA THR A 336 -3.35 -11.08 -19.59
C THR A 336 -3.88 -10.72 -20.98
N TYR A 337 -3.41 -11.42 -22.03
CA TYR A 337 -3.84 -11.21 -23.40
C TYR A 337 -5.34 -11.50 -23.58
N GLU A 338 -5.82 -12.59 -22.98
CA GLU A 338 -7.24 -12.97 -22.93
C GLU A 338 -8.09 -11.90 -22.25
N GLY A 339 -7.57 -11.29 -21.18
CA GLY A 339 -8.21 -10.19 -20.44
C GLY A 339 -9.17 -10.68 -19.37
N VAL A 340 -9.75 -9.75 -18.61
CA VAL A 340 -10.64 -10.05 -17.48
C VAL A 340 -12.12 -9.95 -17.86
N GLY A 341 -12.96 -10.78 -17.24
CA GLY A 341 -14.40 -10.81 -17.50
C GLY A 341 -14.71 -11.11 -18.96
N ASN A 342 -15.38 -10.18 -19.65
CA ASN A 342 -15.70 -10.31 -21.08
C ASN A 342 -14.54 -9.87 -22.00
N GLY A 343 -13.29 -10.08 -21.56
CA GLY A 343 -12.09 -9.71 -22.31
C GLY A 343 -11.67 -8.24 -22.16
N ALA A 344 -12.03 -7.58 -21.06
CA ALA A 344 -11.58 -6.23 -20.74
C ALA A 344 -10.08 -6.21 -20.36
N THR A 345 -9.45 -5.03 -20.45
CA THR A 345 -8.06 -4.87 -20.01
C THR A 345 -8.01 -4.77 -18.49
N ALA A 346 -7.23 -5.64 -17.86
CA ALA A 346 -7.00 -5.62 -16.43
C ALA A 346 -6.27 -4.32 -16.02
N ILE A 347 -6.69 -3.71 -14.92
CA ILE A 347 -6.02 -2.54 -14.35
C ILE A 347 -4.88 -3.01 -13.45
N PHE A 348 -5.10 -4.11 -12.72
CA PHE A 348 -4.14 -4.72 -11.81
C PHE A 348 -3.91 -6.21 -12.11
N PRO A 349 -2.80 -6.80 -11.62
CA PRO A 349 -1.63 -6.08 -11.12
C PRO A 349 -0.95 -5.32 -12.27
N ILE A 350 -0.25 -4.23 -11.96
CA ILE A 350 0.70 -3.63 -12.90
C ILE A 350 1.79 -4.65 -13.18
N GLN A 351 2.00 -4.99 -14.44
CA GLN A 351 2.98 -5.99 -14.82
C GLN A 351 4.24 -5.34 -15.36
N ILE A 352 5.40 -5.76 -14.87
CA ILE A 352 6.70 -5.19 -15.22
C ILE A 352 7.61 -6.32 -15.71
N TRP A 353 7.93 -6.27 -16.99
CA TRP A 353 8.88 -7.15 -17.64
C TRP A 353 10.31 -6.65 -17.43
N LYS A 354 11.14 -7.47 -16.78
CA LYS A 354 12.57 -7.26 -16.62
C LYS A 354 13.32 -7.77 -17.85
N LYS A 355 13.83 -6.83 -18.64
CA LYS A 355 14.55 -7.11 -19.90
C LYS A 355 16.05 -7.13 -19.69
N LYS A 356 16.72 -8.20 -20.14
CA LYS A 356 18.18 -8.37 -19.98
C LYS A 356 18.82 -9.20 -21.10
N ARG A 357 20.02 -8.81 -21.56
CA ARG A 357 20.87 -9.63 -22.45
C ARG A 357 21.30 -10.94 -21.78
N GLY A 358 21.34 -12.01 -22.55
CA GLY A 358 21.63 -13.36 -22.04
C GLY A 358 20.42 -14.03 -21.37
N VAL A 359 19.27 -13.36 -21.36
CA VAL A 359 18.04 -13.85 -20.73
C VAL A 359 16.86 -13.74 -21.68
N SER A 360 16.56 -12.53 -22.17
CA SER A 360 15.36 -12.28 -22.99
C SER A 360 15.51 -11.28 -24.13
N TYR A 361 16.63 -10.55 -24.23
CA TYR A 361 16.72 -9.42 -25.17
C TYR A 361 17.21 -9.83 -26.57
N LEU A 362 18.19 -10.73 -26.67
CA LEU A 362 18.76 -11.13 -27.96
C LEU A 362 17.99 -12.31 -28.56
N PRO A 363 17.91 -12.44 -29.89
CA PRO A 363 17.24 -13.57 -30.56
C PRO A 363 17.72 -14.97 -30.13
N THR A 364 18.96 -15.06 -29.63
CA THR A 364 19.57 -16.29 -29.12
C THR A 364 19.28 -16.56 -27.64
N ASP A 365 18.70 -15.59 -26.93
CA ASP A 365 18.41 -15.71 -25.51
C ASP A 365 17.23 -16.66 -25.26
N ARG A 366 17.29 -17.44 -24.17
CA ARG A 366 16.30 -18.48 -23.88
C ARG A 366 14.87 -17.97 -23.80
N ASN A 367 14.64 -16.78 -23.25
CA ASN A 367 13.32 -16.16 -23.09
C ASN A 367 12.98 -15.15 -24.19
N TYR A 368 13.68 -15.16 -25.32
CA TYR A 368 13.37 -14.25 -26.43
C TYR A 368 11.95 -14.48 -26.99
N ASP A 369 11.51 -15.73 -27.05
CA ASP A 369 10.14 -16.10 -27.43
C ASP A 369 9.10 -15.46 -26.52
N LEU A 370 9.34 -15.48 -25.20
CA LEU A 370 8.47 -14.86 -24.21
C LEU A 370 8.54 -13.34 -24.24
N TYR A 371 9.70 -12.75 -24.58
CA TYR A 371 9.81 -11.32 -24.81
C TYR A 371 8.97 -10.86 -26.01
N GLN A 372 8.97 -11.61 -27.10
CA GLN A 372 8.09 -11.34 -28.25
C GLN A 372 6.61 -11.45 -27.86
N LEU A 373 6.25 -12.45 -27.05
CA LEU A 373 4.90 -12.58 -26.49
C LEU A 373 4.55 -11.37 -25.62
N ALA A 374 5.44 -10.93 -24.73
CA ALA A 374 5.23 -9.74 -23.89
C ALA A 374 5.00 -8.47 -24.74
N CYS A 375 5.78 -8.28 -25.82
CA CYS A 375 5.57 -7.18 -26.77
C CYS A 375 4.20 -7.28 -27.50
N LYS A 376 3.72 -8.48 -27.79
CA LYS A 376 2.38 -8.68 -28.35
C LYS A 376 1.29 -8.36 -27.33
N VAL A 377 1.47 -8.75 -26.07
CA VAL A 377 0.49 -8.52 -24.99
C VAL A 377 0.36 -7.05 -24.66
N THR A 378 1.49 -6.34 -24.46
CA THR A 378 1.48 -4.89 -24.18
C THR A 378 0.80 -4.08 -25.29
N ALA A 379 1.01 -4.45 -26.56
CA ALA A 379 0.37 -3.79 -27.69
C ALA A 379 -1.17 -3.91 -27.68
N ARG A 380 -1.72 -4.95 -27.02
CA ARG A 380 -3.17 -5.15 -26.88
C ARG A 380 -3.72 -4.67 -25.54
N ARG A 381 -2.94 -4.75 -24.46
CA ARG A 381 -3.41 -4.67 -23.07
C ARG A 381 -2.69 -3.62 -22.23
N PHE A 382 -1.83 -2.79 -22.82
CA PHE A 382 -0.91 -1.83 -22.15
C PHE A 382 0.14 -2.46 -21.23
N PHE A 383 -0.09 -3.66 -20.70
CA PHE A 383 0.84 -4.41 -19.88
C PHE A 383 1.41 -5.64 -20.61
N PRO A 384 2.65 -6.05 -20.31
CA PRO A 384 3.53 -5.46 -19.30
C PRO A 384 4.22 -4.15 -19.73
N ASN A 385 4.62 -3.37 -18.73
CA ASN A 385 5.65 -2.33 -18.83
C ASN A 385 7.04 -2.98 -18.90
N PHE A 386 8.07 -2.24 -19.31
CA PHE A 386 9.42 -2.79 -19.47
C PHE A 386 10.44 -2.02 -18.66
N VAL A 387 11.28 -2.74 -17.91
CA VAL A 387 12.47 -2.21 -17.26
C VAL A 387 13.72 -2.83 -17.90
N ASN A 388 14.68 -1.97 -18.26
CA ASN A 388 15.92 -2.40 -18.89
C ASN A 388 17.01 -2.63 -17.84
N LEU A 389 17.28 -3.90 -17.51
CA LEU A 389 18.32 -4.26 -16.54
C LEU A 389 19.75 -4.08 -17.06
N ASP A 390 19.93 -3.81 -18.36
CA ASP A 390 21.25 -3.55 -18.92
C ASP A 390 21.64 -2.06 -18.85
N ALA A 391 20.74 -1.17 -18.42
CA ALA A 391 21.10 0.22 -18.12
C ALA A 391 22.16 0.25 -17.03
N THR A 392 23.16 1.13 -17.15
CA THR A 392 24.37 1.13 -16.30
C THR A 392 24.06 1.26 -14.81
N TYR A 393 23.02 2.01 -14.45
CA TYR A 393 22.59 2.22 -13.06
C TYR A 393 21.69 1.08 -12.52
N ASN A 394 21.29 0.12 -13.35
CA ASN A 394 20.51 -1.05 -12.95
C ASN A 394 21.37 -2.32 -12.80
N GLN A 395 22.66 -2.25 -13.12
CA GLN A 395 23.58 -3.39 -13.03
C GLN A 395 24.10 -3.55 -11.60
N HIS A 396 24.27 -4.81 -11.18
CA HIS A 396 24.84 -5.15 -9.89
C HIS A 396 26.01 -6.13 -10.06
N GLU A 397 27.11 -5.88 -9.34
CA GLU A 397 28.36 -6.64 -9.49
C GLU A 397 28.25 -8.12 -9.09
N LEU A 398 27.28 -8.46 -8.23
CA LEU A 398 26.99 -9.83 -7.80
C LEU A 398 26.00 -10.55 -8.72
N TRP A 399 25.41 -9.86 -9.70
CA TRP A 399 24.48 -10.51 -10.61
C TRP A 399 25.20 -11.53 -11.50
N ARG A 400 24.69 -12.75 -11.57
CA ARG A 400 25.22 -13.84 -12.39
C ARG A 400 24.06 -14.55 -13.09
N ALA A 401 24.22 -14.94 -14.35
CA ALA A 401 23.15 -15.54 -15.14
C ALA A 401 22.75 -16.93 -14.65
N ASP A 402 23.71 -17.67 -14.09
CA ASP A 402 23.57 -19.02 -13.54
C ASP A 402 23.13 -19.06 -12.07
N ASP A 403 23.07 -17.90 -11.39
CA ASP A 403 22.57 -17.82 -10.01
C ASP A 403 21.04 -18.02 -9.98
N PRO A 404 20.51 -19.04 -9.26
CA PRO A 404 19.07 -19.25 -9.10
C PRO A 404 18.39 -18.12 -8.29
N LYS A 405 19.15 -17.31 -7.56
CA LYS A 405 18.67 -16.13 -6.82
C LYS A 405 19.11 -14.81 -7.44
N ARG A 406 19.51 -14.81 -8.71
CA ARG A 406 19.95 -13.60 -9.42
C ARG A 406 18.98 -12.42 -9.32
N TYR A 407 17.68 -12.68 -9.17
CA TYR A 407 16.64 -11.66 -8.97
C TYR A 407 16.88 -10.77 -7.75
N VAL A 408 17.62 -11.21 -6.73
CA VAL A 408 18.00 -10.39 -5.56
C VAL A 408 18.92 -9.23 -5.95
N ASN A 409 19.69 -9.41 -7.02
CA ASN A 409 20.62 -8.43 -7.55
C ASN A 409 20.04 -7.67 -8.77
N GLU A 410 18.74 -7.75 -8.99
CA GLU A 410 18.03 -7.03 -10.06
C GLU A 410 17.21 -5.89 -9.44
N VAL A 411 17.18 -4.74 -10.11
CA VAL A 411 16.26 -3.65 -9.74
C VAL A 411 14.82 -4.13 -9.90
N ALA A 412 13.96 -3.78 -8.93
CA ALA A 412 12.55 -4.15 -8.86
C ALA A 412 11.66 -2.97 -8.48
#